data_AF-A0A496WJT0-F1
#
_entry.id   AF-A0A496WJT0-F1
#
_cell.length_a   1.000
_cell.length_b   1.000
_cell.length_c   1.000
_cell.angle_alpha   90.00
_cell.angle_beta   90.00
_cell.angle_gamma   90.00
#
_symmetry.space_group_name_H-M   'P 1'
#
loop_
_entity.id
_entity.type
_entity.pdbx_description
1 polymer ?
#
loop_
_entity_poly.entity_id
_entity_poly.type
_entity_poly.pdbx_seq_one_letter_code
_entity_poly.pdbx_strand_id
1 'polypeptide(L)'
;MYNGRCFLRYDSVPRKRFINRSLACLGQLNDASPMFDDVEGVVGAGVLFVLPALVQSGIFRVATKLYGDIGPAFYGLRTTFLVLLFMALWRIKSPEGLKERDPASLGIILGLDRAPEVKTVRGKLTRLAADHKAEQFGQELAHIRVEQRSAMMGFLYVAGHVRAYHGKREIPKTHVARMRISMAATEDYWVGDAAGDPLFVVTAEANAGLTKMLLPVLEQVRELVKERRVTIVFDRGGWKLELFKQIINDLGFDILTYRKGKSPQIDPGLFSQQAAVIDGRKVEYLLHDQRVTFLDGKLELRQITRLNKGNHQTQIVTSRFDLPAIEIAMRMFDRWRQENYFKYMREEFSLDALADYQIEPDDPTRTVPNPAKREIAKKVKAEKMEIKALEQSLGASVIKAESNKQPALTSLADAYNKNKTKLAAVTDKLDALLQERRKIPTRVEIHELSKDAVIKLATERKHLTNVVKMIAYQVESDLLTQIGPKYARVDDEGRTLIHEILNARADIRVADSKLVVTLHPLCASPYRGSSPHLPNPHRLPNQLSRIRSAPPI
;
A
#
# COMPACT_ATOMS: atom_id res chain seq x y z
N MET A 1 40.96 3.42 29.43
CA MET A 1 41.74 2.60 28.47
C MET A 1 41.63 1.14 28.89
N TYR A 2 40.78 0.37 28.24
CA TYR A 2 40.88 -1.09 28.17
C TYR A 2 40.68 -1.43 26.70
N ASN A 3 41.79 -1.75 26.03
CA ASN A 3 41.85 -2.29 24.67
C ASN A 3 40.85 -3.47 24.58
N GLY A 4 39.95 -3.57 23.61
CA GLY A 4 40.17 -3.34 22.19
C GLY A 4 40.94 -4.54 21.62
N ARG A 5 40.22 -5.55 21.11
CA ARG A 5 40.67 -6.82 20.48
C ARG A 5 40.76 -8.05 21.40
N CYS A 6 39.63 -8.72 21.64
CA CYS A 6 39.54 -10.20 21.69
C CYS A 6 38.06 -10.64 21.81
N PHE A 7 37.25 -10.52 20.74
CA PHE A 7 36.01 -11.31 20.68
C PHE A 7 36.39 -12.72 20.21
N LEU A 8 36.73 -13.56 21.19
CA LEU A 8 36.98 -14.99 21.03
C LEU A 8 35.81 -15.65 20.27
N ARG A 9 36.09 -16.28 19.13
CA ARG A 9 35.17 -17.19 18.45
C ARG A 9 35.04 -18.44 19.31
N TYR A 10 34.10 -18.43 20.26
CA TYR A 10 33.96 -19.51 21.22
C TYR A 10 33.40 -20.81 20.63
N ASP A 11 32.82 -20.77 19.43
CA ASP A 11 32.53 -21.97 18.64
C ASP A 11 33.37 -21.93 17.36
N SER A 12 34.21 -22.94 17.10
CA SER A 12 35.02 -23.05 15.87
C SER A 12 34.28 -23.75 14.73
N VAL A 13 33.16 -24.42 15.03
CA VAL A 13 32.35 -25.19 14.08
C VAL A 13 31.01 -24.48 13.87
N PRO A 14 30.71 -23.96 12.67
CA PRO A 14 29.47 -23.23 12.39
C PRO A 14 28.18 -23.97 12.78
N ARG A 15 28.17 -25.29 12.63
CA ARG A 15 27.01 -26.15 12.95
C ARG A 15 26.84 -26.48 14.44
N LYS A 16 27.81 -26.16 15.30
CA LYS A 16 27.77 -26.44 16.74
C LYS A 16 27.90 -25.12 17.51
N ARG A 17 26.76 -24.58 17.96
CA ARG A 17 26.68 -23.22 18.53
C ARG A 17 26.37 -23.20 20.03
N PHE A 18 26.80 -24.24 20.74
CA PHE A 18 26.43 -24.44 22.15
C PHE A 18 26.93 -23.31 23.04
N ILE A 19 28.17 -22.86 22.86
CA ILE A 19 28.73 -21.82 23.73
C ILE A 19 28.03 -20.49 23.47
N ASN A 20 27.80 -20.13 22.20
CA ASN A 20 27.03 -18.94 21.87
C ASN A 20 25.61 -18.96 22.47
N ARG A 21 24.94 -20.12 22.47
CA ARG A 21 23.61 -20.28 23.10
C ARG A 21 23.68 -20.12 24.61
N SER A 22 24.67 -20.73 25.27
CA SER A 22 24.88 -20.58 26.71
C SER A 22 25.15 -19.13 27.09
N LEU A 23 26.01 -18.42 26.35
CA LEU A 23 26.30 -17.00 26.57
C LEU A 23 25.05 -16.13 26.37
N ALA A 24 24.22 -16.42 25.35
CA ALA A 24 22.96 -15.72 25.16
C ALA A 24 21.98 -15.94 26.34
N CYS A 25 21.88 -17.18 26.85
CA CYS A 25 21.05 -17.49 28.01
C CYS A 25 21.54 -16.79 29.29
N LEU A 26 22.86 -16.65 29.45
CA LEU A 26 23.50 -15.97 30.58
C LEU A 26 23.46 -14.44 30.47
N GLY A 27 22.91 -13.88 29.40
CA GLY A 27 22.85 -12.43 29.22
C GLY A 27 24.14 -11.82 28.66
N GLN A 28 25.08 -12.62 28.20
CA GLN A 28 26.45 -12.21 27.83
C GLN A 28 26.69 -12.12 26.32
N LEU A 29 25.69 -12.46 25.49
CA LEU A 29 25.76 -12.36 24.03
C LEU A 29 24.54 -11.62 23.50
N ASN A 30 24.76 -10.55 22.72
CA ASN A 30 23.69 -9.74 22.13
C ASN A 30 23.28 -10.16 20.71
N ASP A 31 24.19 -10.79 19.97
CA ASP A 31 23.90 -11.39 18.66
C ASP A 31 25.00 -12.40 18.29
N ALA A 32 24.60 -13.57 17.80
CA ALA A 32 25.56 -14.57 17.37
C ALA A 32 26.17 -14.18 16.00
N SER A 33 27.49 -14.01 15.93
CA SER A 33 28.18 -13.66 14.67
C SER A 33 28.05 -14.77 13.62
N PRO A 34 27.81 -14.45 12.33
CA PRO A 34 27.64 -15.47 11.32
C PRO A 34 28.95 -16.22 11.09
N MET A 35 28.86 -17.54 11.00
CA MET A 35 29.95 -18.43 10.60
C MET A 35 29.45 -19.34 9.49
N PHE A 36 30.22 -19.43 8.41
CA PHE A 36 29.89 -20.26 7.26
C PHE A 36 30.86 -21.44 7.18
N ASP A 37 30.37 -22.55 6.63
CA ASP A 37 31.16 -23.72 6.22
C ASP A 37 31.07 -23.86 4.70
N ASP A 38 32.01 -24.58 4.11
CA ASP A 38 31.90 -25.03 2.73
C ASP A 38 30.73 -26.02 2.60
N VAL A 39 29.73 -25.66 1.78
CA VAL A 39 28.54 -26.48 1.56
C VAL A 39 28.08 -26.34 0.10
N GLU A 40 27.81 -27.46 -0.55
CA GLU A 40 27.33 -27.50 -1.93
C GLU A 40 25.80 -27.61 -2.01
N GLY A 41 25.21 -27.01 -3.04
CA GLY A 41 23.82 -27.22 -3.43
C GLY A 41 22.76 -26.73 -2.44
N VAL A 42 23.05 -25.68 -1.67
CA VAL A 42 22.10 -25.14 -0.67
C VAL A 42 20.93 -24.46 -1.37
N VAL A 43 19.72 -25.01 -1.20
CA VAL A 43 18.49 -24.48 -1.78
C VAL A 43 18.19 -23.08 -1.21
N GLY A 44 17.97 -22.10 -2.07
CA GLY A 44 17.68 -20.71 -1.68
C GLY A 44 18.90 -19.88 -1.30
N ALA A 45 20.12 -20.44 -1.37
CA ALA A 45 21.35 -19.69 -1.08
C ALA A 45 21.65 -18.60 -2.13
N GLY A 46 20.98 -18.64 -3.29
CA GLY A 46 21.01 -17.53 -4.25
C GLY A 46 20.52 -16.19 -3.68
N VAL A 47 19.80 -16.17 -2.54
CA VAL A 47 19.46 -14.93 -1.83
C VAL A 47 20.71 -14.16 -1.37
N LEU A 48 21.85 -14.82 -1.17
CA LEU A 48 23.07 -14.17 -0.68
C LEU A 48 23.60 -13.11 -1.65
N PHE A 49 23.25 -13.19 -2.94
CA PHE A 49 23.57 -12.17 -3.94
C PHE A 49 22.96 -10.80 -3.63
N VAL A 50 21.92 -10.73 -2.78
CA VAL A 50 21.28 -9.47 -2.40
C VAL A 50 22.00 -8.74 -1.26
N LEU A 51 22.92 -9.40 -0.56
CA LEU A 51 23.59 -8.86 0.63
C LEU A 51 24.26 -7.50 0.37
N PRO A 52 25.01 -7.29 -0.74
CA PRO A 52 25.61 -5.98 -1.00
C PRO A 52 24.57 -4.87 -1.11
N ALA A 53 23.46 -5.12 -1.81
CA ALA A 53 22.36 -4.15 -1.95
C ALA A 53 21.64 -3.91 -0.61
N LEU A 54 21.45 -4.95 0.21
CA LEU A 54 20.91 -4.80 1.57
C LEU A 54 21.83 -3.95 2.46
N VAL A 55 23.14 -4.14 2.40
CA VAL A 55 24.11 -3.31 3.15
C VAL A 55 24.08 -1.87 2.66
N GLN A 56 24.05 -1.66 1.34
CA GLN A 56 23.96 -0.32 0.73
C GLN A 56 22.65 0.40 1.06
N SER A 57 21.53 -0.31 1.26
CA SER A 57 20.27 0.31 1.71
C SER A 57 20.39 0.97 3.09
N GLY A 58 21.42 0.62 3.86
CA GLY A 58 21.67 1.19 5.18
C GLY A 58 20.81 0.59 6.29
N ILE A 59 19.96 -0.40 5.98
CA ILE A 59 19.00 -1.00 6.94
C ILE A 59 19.66 -1.44 8.25
N PHE A 60 20.80 -2.13 8.18
CA PHE A 60 21.50 -2.60 9.38
C PHE A 60 22.11 -1.45 10.18
N ARG A 61 22.68 -0.44 9.51
CA ARG A 61 23.25 0.75 10.15
C ARG A 61 22.19 1.55 10.89
N VAL A 62 21.05 1.81 10.23
CA VAL A 62 19.93 2.55 10.82
C VAL A 62 19.31 1.74 11.97
N ALA A 63 19.15 0.42 11.80
CA ALA A 63 18.63 -0.44 12.85
C ALA A 63 19.51 -0.36 14.10
N THR A 64 20.84 -0.50 13.97
CA THR A 64 21.77 -0.36 15.09
C THR A 64 21.76 1.05 15.69
N LYS A 65 21.65 2.11 14.88
CA LYS A 65 21.55 3.50 15.37
C LYS A 65 20.31 3.71 16.25
N LEU A 66 19.16 3.20 15.82
CA LEU A 66 17.87 3.49 16.47
C LEU A 66 17.52 2.52 17.59
N TYR A 67 17.72 1.22 17.38
CA TYR A 67 17.38 0.19 18.34
C TYR A 67 18.56 -0.18 19.24
N GLY A 68 19.81 0.08 18.81
CA GLY A 68 21.01 -0.34 19.56
C GLY A 68 21.15 -1.86 19.53
N ASP A 69 20.69 -2.50 20.60
CA ASP A 69 20.52 -3.93 20.70
C ASP A 69 19.09 -4.29 21.09
N ILE A 70 18.71 -5.54 20.88
CA ILE A 70 17.42 -6.08 21.33
C ILE A 70 17.64 -7.02 22.50
N GLY A 71 18.54 -6.61 23.40
CA GLY A 71 19.05 -7.34 24.55
C GLY A 71 19.77 -8.64 24.22
N PRO A 72 20.25 -9.33 25.28
CA PRO A 72 20.98 -10.58 25.12
C PRO A 72 20.15 -11.63 24.39
N ALA A 73 20.70 -12.14 23.31
CA ALA A 73 20.06 -13.13 22.46
C ALA A 73 21.04 -13.80 21.51
N PHE A 74 20.74 -15.05 21.20
CA PHE A 74 21.41 -15.76 20.10
C PHE A 74 21.05 -15.13 18.74
N TYR A 75 19.76 -14.85 18.54
CA TYR A 75 19.26 -14.09 17.38
C TYR A 75 19.08 -12.63 17.79
N GLY A 76 20.11 -11.82 17.60
CA GLY A 76 20.12 -10.40 17.92
C GLY A 76 19.50 -9.54 16.82
N LEU A 77 19.78 -8.24 16.88
CA LEU A 77 19.17 -7.22 16.03
C LEU A 77 19.46 -7.46 14.53
N ARG A 78 20.75 -7.57 14.17
CA ARG A 78 21.19 -7.81 12.80
C ARG A 78 20.59 -9.10 12.24
N THR A 79 20.67 -10.19 12.99
CA THR A 79 20.09 -11.47 12.59
C THR A 79 18.57 -11.39 12.40
N THR A 80 17.86 -10.67 13.26
CA THR A 80 16.42 -10.48 13.15
C THR A 80 16.04 -9.78 11.86
N PHE A 81 16.67 -8.63 11.54
CA PHE A 81 16.39 -7.91 10.29
C PHE A 81 16.77 -8.73 9.06
N LEU A 82 17.91 -9.43 9.09
CA LEU A 82 18.34 -10.28 7.99
C LEU A 82 17.32 -11.39 7.71
N VAL A 83 16.81 -12.04 8.75
CA VAL A 83 15.77 -13.07 8.62
C VAL A 83 14.49 -12.48 8.03
N LEU A 84 14.02 -11.33 8.51
CA LEU A 84 12.80 -10.70 8.00
C LEU A 84 12.94 -10.30 6.52
N LEU A 85 14.11 -9.82 6.11
CA LEU A 85 14.44 -9.49 4.71
C LEU A 85 14.49 -10.73 3.83
N PHE A 86 15.21 -11.77 4.26
CA PHE A 86 15.29 -13.03 3.51
C PHE A 86 13.93 -13.71 3.40
N MET A 87 13.11 -13.66 4.45
CA MET A 87 11.73 -14.11 4.38
C MET A 87 10.94 -13.37 3.29
N ALA A 88 11.04 -12.03 3.24
CA ALA A 88 10.38 -11.24 2.19
C ALA A 88 10.88 -11.62 0.79
N LEU A 89 12.19 -11.77 0.60
CA LEU A 89 12.84 -12.11 -0.66
C LEU A 89 12.52 -13.55 -1.13
N TRP A 90 12.38 -14.51 -0.20
CA TRP A 90 11.92 -15.88 -0.48
C TRP A 90 10.40 -16.04 -0.55
N ARG A 91 9.64 -14.94 -0.46
CA ARG A 91 8.17 -14.96 -0.44
C ARG A 91 7.60 -15.78 0.73
N ILE A 92 8.35 -15.89 1.84
CA ILE A 92 7.84 -16.36 3.13
C ILE A 92 7.06 -15.19 3.75
N LYS A 93 5.78 -15.14 3.40
CA LYS A 93 4.89 -13.97 3.56
C LYS A 93 4.61 -13.55 5.00
N SER A 94 4.75 -14.46 5.96
CA SER A 94 4.56 -14.22 7.39
C SER A 94 5.45 -15.13 8.25
N PRO A 95 5.64 -14.82 9.55
CA PRO A 95 6.35 -15.70 10.48
C PRO A 95 5.82 -17.13 10.49
N GLU A 96 4.52 -17.33 10.31
CA GLU A 96 3.89 -18.65 10.25
C GLU A 96 4.39 -19.50 9.07
N GLY A 97 4.76 -18.86 7.95
CA GLY A 97 5.32 -19.55 6.78
C GLY A 97 6.67 -20.22 7.04
N LEU A 98 7.35 -19.90 8.15
CA LEU A 98 8.58 -20.60 8.55
C LEU A 98 8.32 -22.06 8.97
N LYS A 99 7.09 -22.44 9.30
CA LYS A 99 6.75 -23.83 9.64
C LYS A 99 6.95 -24.81 8.47
N GLU A 100 6.88 -24.29 7.25
CA GLU A 100 7.01 -25.07 6.01
C GLU A 100 8.46 -25.14 5.51
N ARG A 101 9.41 -24.60 6.26
CA ARG A 101 10.82 -24.53 5.88
C ARG A 101 11.67 -25.26 6.90
N ASP A 102 12.69 -25.97 6.44
CA ASP A 102 13.66 -26.59 7.33
C ASP A 102 14.56 -25.51 7.97
N PRO A 103 14.53 -25.34 9.31
CA PRO A 103 15.30 -24.29 9.95
C PRO A 103 16.81 -24.55 9.90
N ALA A 104 17.27 -25.80 9.76
CA ALA A 104 18.70 -26.08 9.62
C ALA A 104 19.23 -25.58 8.27
N SER A 105 18.51 -25.88 7.18
CA SER A 105 18.83 -25.38 5.83
C SER A 105 18.87 -23.85 5.77
N LEU A 106 17.88 -23.16 6.36
CA LEU A 106 17.89 -21.70 6.45
C LEU A 106 19.02 -21.17 7.35
N GLY A 107 19.38 -21.92 8.40
CA GLY A 107 20.51 -21.61 9.28
C GLY A 107 21.82 -21.51 8.51
N ILE A 108 22.10 -22.46 7.61
CA ILE A 108 23.31 -22.46 6.76
C ILE A 108 23.44 -21.14 5.98
N ILE A 109 22.34 -20.64 5.42
CA ILE A 109 22.31 -19.40 4.62
C ILE A 109 22.53 -18.17 5.52
N LEU A 110 22.08 -18.22 6.77
CA LEU A 110 22.30 -17.14 7.75
C LEU A 110 23.69 -17.18 8.40
N GLY A 111 24.48 -18.23 8.14
CA GLY A 111 25.74 -18.49 8.84
C GLY A 111 25.50 -18.90 10.30
N LEU A 112 24.44 -19.65 10.57
CA LEU A 112 24.04 -20.13 11.89
C LEU A 112 23.78 -21.65 11.84
N ASP A 113 23.69 -22.29 13.01
CA ASP A 113 23.31 -23.70 13.12
C ASP A 113 21.84 -23.94 12.74
N ARG A 114 20.98 -22.93 12.98
CA ARG A 114 19.54 -22.96 12.72
C ARG A 114 19.00 -21.54 12.53
N ALA A 115 17.98 -21.38 11.70
CA ALA A 115 17.19 -20.16 11.62
C ALA A 115 16.22 -20.03 12.81
N PRO A 116 15.83 -18.81 13.20
CA PRO A 116 14.79 -18.62 14.21
C PRO A 116 13.43 -19.10 13.68
N GLU A 117 12.66 -19.75 14.55
CA GLU A 117 11.30 -20.22 14.23
C GLU A 117 10.23 -19.16 14.57
N VAL A 118 8.98 -19.50 14.25
CA VAL A 118 7.79 -18.64 14.41
C VAL A 118 7.76 -17.93 15.77
N LYS A 119 7.91 -18.67 16.87
CA LYS A 119 7.84 -18.13 18.24
C LYS A 119 8.93 -17.05 18.45
N THR A 120 10.14 -17.34 17.99
CA THR A 120 11.28 -16.43 18.12
C THR A 120 11.07 -15.18 17.28
N VAL A 121 10.72 -15.32 15.99
CA VAL A 121 10.51 -14.17 15.10
C VAL A 121 9.40 -13.25 15.62
N ARG A 122 8.26 -13.81 16.08
CA ARG A 122 7.17 -13.02 16.69
C ARG A 122 7.60 -12.31 17.97
N GLY A 123 8.37 -12.98 18.83
CA GLY A 123 8.93 -12.36 20.03
C GLY A 123 9.89 -11.21 19.70
N LYS A 124 10.71 -11.36 18.66
CA LYS A 124 11.62 -10.29 18.21
C LYS A 124 10.89 -9.11 17.59
N LEU A 125 9.88 -9.34 16.76
CA LEU A 125 9.00 -8.29 16.25
C LEU A 125 8.27 -7.56 17.37
N THR A 126 7.79 -8.29 18.38
CA THR A 126 7.15 -7.69 19.57
C THR A 126 8.11 -6.77 20.31
N ARG A 127 9.36 -7.20 20.49
CA ARG A 127 10.38 -6.39 21.17
C ARG A 127 10.75 -5.15 20.38
N LEU A 128 10.96 -5.27 19.07
CA LEU A 128 11.24 -4.11 18.20
C LEU A 128 10.09 -3.10 18.21
N ALA A 129 8.84 -3.59 18.21
CA ALA A 129 7.67 -2.73 18.25
C ALA A 129 7.43 -2.07 19.63
N ALA A 130 8.01 -2.59 20.71
CA ALA A 130 7.87 -1.96 22.02
C ALA A 130 8.59 -0.61 22.11
N ASP A 131 9.57 -0.35 21.24
CA ASP A 131 10.34 0.89 21.24
C ASP A 131 9.64 2.04 20.48
N HIS A 132 8.54 1.78 19.76
CA HIS A 132 7.77 2.78 18.99
C HIS A 132 8.63 3.63 18.02
N LYS A 133 9.58 2.99 17.33
CA LYS A 133 10.56 3.62 16.44
C LYS A 133 10.36 3.29 14.96
N ALA A 134 9.31 2.54 14.57
CA ALA A 134 9.16 2.06 13.20
C ALA A 134 9.01 3.20 12.18
N GLU A 135 8.29 4.27 12.53
CA GLU A 135 8.17 5.45 11.66
C GLU A 135 9.52 6.15 11.47
N GLN A 136 10.21 6.46 12.57
CA GLN A 136 11.55 7.05 12.54
C GLN A 136 12.54 6.17 11.75
N PHE A 137 12.44 4.85 11.90
CA PHE A 137 13.23 3.88 11.14
C PHE A 137 12.96 3.95 9.64
N GLY A 138 11.69 4.06 9.23
CA GLY A 138 11.31 4.28 7.84
C GLY A 138 11.84 5.61 7.27
N GLN A 139 11.73 6.69 8.04
CA GLN A 139 12.19 8.03 7.65
C GLN A 139 13.70 8.09 7.43
N GLU A 140 14.50 7.55 8.35
CA GLU A 140 15.97 7.51 8.24
C GLU A 140 16.42 6.68 7.01
N LEU A 141 15.70 5.61 6.67
CA LEU A 141 15.97 4.85 5.44
C LEU A 141 15.57 5.61 4.18
N ALA A 142 14.47 6.36 4.24
CA ALA A 142 14.06 7.23 3.14
C ALA A 142 15.11 8.32 2.87
N HIS A 143 15.72 8.92 3.90
CA HIS A 143 16.83 9.86 3.73
C HIS A 143 17.99 9.26 2.94
N ILE A 144 18.45 8.06 3.33
CA ILE A 144 19.53 7.36 2.64
C ILE A 144 19.15 7.10 1.17
N ARG A 145 17.91 6.67 0.91
CA ARG A 145 17.43 6.40 -0.45
C ARG A 145 17.37 7.66 -1.30
N VAL A 146 16.93 8.79 -0.73
CA VAL A 146 16.88 10.10 -1.40
C VAL A 146 18.27 10.59 -1.77
N GLU A 147 19.25 10.45 -0.87
CA GLU A 147 20.64 10.80 -1.14
C GLU A 147 21.22 9.95 -2.29
N GLN A 148 20.96 8.64 -2.28
CA GLN A 148 21.44 7.71 -3.31
C GLN A 148 20.80 7.96 -4.70
N ARG A 149 19.55 8.40 -4.75
CA ARG A 149 18.78 8.58 -6.00
C ARG A 149 18.45 10.04 -6.27
N SER A 150 19.31 10.96 -5.85
CA SER A 150 19.04 12.40 -5.89
C SER A 150 18.60 12.92 -7.27
N ALA A 151 19.04 12.32 -8.38
CA ALA A 151 18.61 12.67 -9.74
C ALA A 151 17.14 12.34 -10.05
N MET A 152 16.54 11.37 -9.36
CA MET A 152 15.17 10.88 -9.63
C MET A 152 14.09 11.61 -8.80
N MET A 153 14.49 12.53 -7.92
CA MET A 153 13.62 13.17 -6.92
C MET A 153 12.90 14.43 -7.43
N GLY A 154 12.63 14.53 -8.74
CA GLY A 154 11.89 15.66 -9.32
C GLY A 154 10.36 15.51 -9.26
N PHE A 155 9.89 14.26 -9.25
CA PHE A 155 8.46 13.92 -9.17
C PHE A 155 8.27 12.86 -8.10
N LEU A 156 7.37 13.13 -7.14
CA LEU A 156 6.96 12.19 -6.12
C LEU A 156 5.48 11.89 -6.25
N TYR A 157 5.15 10.61 -6.22
CA TYR A 157 3.80 10.13 -6.41
C TYR A 157 3.21 9.76 -5.05
N VAL A 158 2.01 10.23 -4.74
CA VAL A 158 1.30 9.94 -3.49
C VAL A 158 0.01 9.19 -3.80
N ALA A 159 -0.12 7.99 -3.23
CA ALA A 159 -1.33 7.18 -3.36
C ALA A 159 -1.69 6.47 -2.06
N GLY A 160 -3.01 6.44 -1.78
CA GLY A 160 -3.59 5.65 -0.71
C GLY A 160 -3.79 4.19 -1.14
N HIS A 161 -3.48 3.27 -0.24
CA HIS A 161 -3.65 1.83 -0.40
C HIS A 161 -4.53 1.30 0.72
N VAL A 162 -5.66 0.70 0.35
CA VAL A 162 -6.65 0.19 1.30
C VAL A 162 -6.40 -1.30 1.58
N ARG A 163 -6.07 -1.62 2.83
CA ARG A 163 -5.96 -2.98 3.35
C ARG A 163 -7.28 -3.40 4.01
N ALA A 164 -7.99 -4.32 3.36
CA ALA A 164 -9.22 -4.90 3.89
C ALA A 164 -8.94 -5.77 5.12
N TYR A 165 -9.73 -5.56 6.18
CA TYR A 165 -9.70 -6.35 7.40
C TYR A 165 -10.81 -7.41 7.37
N HIS A 166 -10.40 -8.67 7.55
CA HIS A 166 -11.30 -9.83 7.52
C HIS A 166 -11.44 -10.51 8.89
N GLY A 167 -10.92 -9.90 9.96
CA GLY A 167 -11.04 -10.45 11.30
C GLY A 167 -12.38 -10.10 11.96
N LYS A 168 -12.55 -10.55 13.21
CA LYS A 168 -13.81 -10.43 13.96
C LYS A 168 -14.00 -9.08 14.67
N ARG A 169 -12.99 -8.20 14.67
CA ARG A 169 -13.02 -6.93 15.39
C ARG A 169 -13.77 -5.84 14.61
N GLU A 170 -14.46 -4.96 15.34
CA GLU A 170 -15.10 -3.79 14.76
C GLU A 170 -14.10 -2.64 14.64
N ILE A 171 -13.55 -2.45 13.44
CA ILE A 171 -12.66 -1.33 13.11
C ILE A 171 -13.36 -0.36 12.12
N PRO A 172 -12.87 0.89 11.97
CA PRO A 172 -13.42 1.83 11.01
C PRO A 172 -13.54 1.25 9.59
N LYS A 173 -14.64 1.59 8.91
CA LYS A 173 -14.89 1.15 7.54
C LYS A 173 -14.36 2.19 6.54
N THR A 174 -13.79 1.72 5.44
CA THR A 174 -13.51 2.55 4.26
C THR A 174 -13.97 1.83 2.98
N HIS A 175 -14.06 2.57 1.88
CA HIS A 175 -14.49 2.03 0.60
C HIS A 175 -13.34 1.28 -0.08
N VAL A 176 -13.48 -0.04 -0.23
CA VAL A 176 -12.50 -0.85 -0.96
C VAL A 176 -12.86 -0.84 -2.44
N ALA A 177 -12.21 0.04 -3.21
CA ALA A 177 -12.52 0.25 -4.63
C ALA A 177 -12.57 -1.03 -5.47
N ARG A 178 -11.67 -1.98 -5.20
CA ARG A 178 -11.59 -3.27 -5.90
C ARG A 178 -12.82 -4.15 -5.70
N MET A 179 -13.42 -4.11 -4.51
CA MET A 179 -14.62 -4.89 -4.17
C MET A 179 -15.90 -4.08 -4.34
N ARG A 180 -15.79 -2.76 -4.59
CA ARG A 180 -16.92 -1.82 -4.71
C ARG A 180 -17.85 -1.83 -3.49
N ILE A 181 -17.30 -2.11 -2.31
CA ILE A 181 -18.04 -2.18 -1.04
C ILE A 181 -17.30 -1.42 0.06
N SER A 182 -18.07 -0.92 1.03
CA SER A 182 -17.53 -0.33 2.26
C SER A 182 -17.39 -1.41 3.33
N MET A 183 -16.17 -1.63 3.81
CA MET A 183 -15.87 -2.65 4.82
C MET A 183 -14.77 -2.19 5.77
N ALA A 184 -14.60 -2.94 6.86
CA ALA A 184 -13.53 -2.74 7.82
C ALA A 184 -12.17 -2.78 7.09
N ALA A 185 -11.40 -1.71 7.19
CA ALA A 185 -10.14 -1.58 6.48
C ALA A 185 -9.26 -0.48 7.08
N THR A 186 -7.97 -0.55 6.77
CA THR A 186 -6.98 0.50 7.08
C THR A 186 -6.42 1.07 5.79
N GLU A 187 -6.25 2.37 5.71
CA GLU A 187 -5.66 3.06 4.56
C GLU A 187 -4.23 3.50 4.87
N ASP A 188 -3.28 3.13 4.01
CA ASP A 188 -1.87 3.52 4.10
C ASP A 188 -1.52 4.42 2.90
N TYR A 189 -0.87 5.56 3.12
CA TYR A 189 -0.40 6.45 2.07
C TYR A 189 1.07 6.18 1.76
N TRP A 190 1.37 5.87 0.50
CA TRP A 190 2.72 5.59 0.04
C TRP A 190 3.23 6.72 -0.84
N VAL A 191 4.48 7.09 -0.60
CA VAL A 191 5.22 8.02 -1.45
C VAL A 191 6.21 7.22 -2.29
N GLY A 192 6.17 7.38 -3.61
CA GLY A 192 7.10 6.74 -4.53
C GLY A 192 7.79 7.75 -5.45
N ASP A 193 8.95 7.38 -5.97
CA ASP A 193 9.70 8.19 -6.94
C ASP A 193 9.16 8.03 -8.37
N ALA A 194 9.80 8.71 -9.33
CA ALA A 194 9.44 8.64 -10.75
C ALA A 194 9.66 7.27 -11.40
N ALA A 195 10.53 6.42 -10.84
CA ALA A 195 10.68 5.05 -11.31
C ALA A 195 9.52 4.16 -10.85
N GLY A 196 8.79 4.57 -9.81
CA GLY A 196 7.77 3.78 -9.13
C GLY A 196 8.30 3.06 -7.88
N ASP A 197 9.53 3.36 -7.46
CA ASP A 197 10.10 2.79 -6.24
C ASP A 197 9.51 3.50 -5.01
N PRO A 198 9.01 2.77 -4.01
CA PRO A 198 8.51 3.36 -2.77
C PRO A 198 9.64 3.99 -1.95
N LEU A 199 9.39 5.13 -1.31
CA LEU A 199 10.33 5.82 -0.41
C LEU A 199 9.96 5.59 1.06
N PHE A 200 8.70 5.88 1.41
CA PHE A 200 8.16 5.66 2.74
C PHE A 200 6.62 5.50 2.70
N VAL A 201 6.05 5.13 3.85
CA VAL A 201 4.62 4.90 4.03
C VAL A 201 4.14 5.59 5.31
N VAL A 202 2.94 6.15 5.28
CA VAL A 202 2.25 6.73 6.45
C VAL A 202 0.88 6.07 6.60
N THR A 203 0.59 5.49 7.75
CA THR A 203 -0.73 4.89 8.00
C THR A 203 -1.72 5.97 8.38
N ALA A 204 -2.86 6.03 7.70
CA ALA A 204 -3.87 7.05 7.95
C ALA A 204 -4.62 6.78 9.26
N GLU A 205 -4.68 7.78 10.12
CA GLU A 205 -5.50 7.72 11.33
C GLU A 205 -6.98 7.68 10.94
N ALA A 206 -7.67 6.63 11.40
CA ALA A 206 -9.10 6.38 11.15
C ALA A 206 -9.53 6.47 9.66
N ASN A 207 -8.66 6.09 8.72
CA ASN A 207 -8.90 6.18 7.27
C ASN A 207 -9.22 7.61 6.80
N ALA A 208 -8.50 8.60 7.35
CA ALA A 208 -8.54 9.96 6.84
C ALA A 208 -8.21 9.97 5.34
N GLY A 209 -9.07 10.59 4.54
CA GLY A 209 -8.89 10.65 3.09
C GLY A 209 -7.73 11.54 2.66
N LEU A 210 -7.34 11.40 1.39
CA LEU A 210 -6.13 12.01 0.82
C LEU A 210 -6.03 13.53 1.05
N THR A 211 -7.14 14.28 1.01
CA THR A 211 -7.13 15.73 1.30
C THR A 211 -6.66 16.10 2.72
N LYS A 212 -6.84 15.21 3.70
CA LYS A 212 -6.34 15.40 5.07
C LYS A 212 -4.92 14.88 5.22
N MET A 213 -4.61 13.76 4.57
CA MET A 213 -3.32 13.10 4.70
C MET A 213 -2.22 13.71 3.83
N LEU A 214 -2.56 14.53 2.83
CA LEU A 214 -1.55 15.19 2.00
C LEU A 214 -0.62 16.10 2.81
N LEU A 215 -1.14 16.96 3.69
CA LEU A 215 -0.29 17.86 4.49
C LEU A 215 0.74 17.11 5.35
N PRO A 216 0.35 16.17 6.25
CA PRO A 216 1.34 15.48 7.08
C PRO A 216 2.32 14.64 6.27
N VAL A 217 1.89 14.05 5.14
CA VAL A 217 2.81 13.35 4.23
C VAL A 217 3.81 14.32 3.60
N LEU A 218 3.36 15.51 3.18
CA LEU A 218 4.21 16.50 2.52
C LEU A 218 5.16 17.22 3.47
N GLU A 219 4.82 17.34 4.75
CA GLU A 219 5.74 17.78 5.79
C GLU A 219 6.93 16.81 5.89
N GLN A 220 6.68 15.49 5.96
CA GLN A 220 7.74 14.48 5.92
C GLN A 220 8.53 14.52 4.61
N VAL A 221 7.87 14.74 3.46
CA VAL A 221 8.57 14.93 2.17
C VAL A 221 9.51 16.13 2.25
N ARG A 222 9.08 17.25 2.82
CA ARG A 222 9.88 18.48 2.89
C ARG A 222 11.14 18.28 3.73
N GLU A 223 11.04 17.55 4.84
CA GLU A 223 12.20 17.16 5.64
C GLU A 223 13.18 16.29 4.84
N LEU A 224 12.67 15.36 4.02
CA LEU A 224 13.47 14.44 3.20
C LEU A 224 14.20 15.14 2.06
N VAL A 225 13.51 16.01 1.31
CA VAL A 225 14.05 16.62 0.08
C VAL A 225 14.66 18.01 0.29
N LYS A 226 14.52 18.58 1.50
CA LYS A 226 14.97 19.93 1.88
C LYS A 226 14.45 20.99 0.88
N GLU A 227 15.28 21.93 0.45
CA GLU A 227 14.91 23.02 -0.47
C GLU A 227 14.74 22.62 -1.94
N ARG A 228 14.79 21.31 -2.25
CA ARG A 228 14.62 20.88 -3.63
C ARG A 228 13.20 21.19 -4.12
N ARG A 229 13.12 21.70 -5.35
CA ARG A 229 11.85 21.86 -6.06
C ARG A 229 11.34 20.49 -6.50
N VAL A 230 10.21 20.07 -5.95
CA VAL A 230 9.60 18.75 -6.19
C VAL A 230 8.15 18.92 -6.62
N THR A 231 7.72 18.13 -7.61
CA THR A 231 6.32 18.04 -8.02
C THR A 231 5.65 16.84 -7.36
N ILE A 232 4.55 17.08 -6.65
CA ILE A 232 3.72 16.06 -6.01
C ILE A 232 2.60 15.65 -6.96
N VAL A 233 2.60 14.38 -7.33
CA VAL A 233 1.63 13.76 -8.24
C VAL A 233 0.62 12.95 -7.45
N PHE A 234 -0.66 13.28 -7.53
CA PHE A 234 -1.70 12.59 -6.74
C PHE A 234 -3.05 12.54 -7.47
N ASP A 235 -3.91 11.60 -7.08
CA ASP A 235 -5.21 11.36 -7.73
C ASP A 235 -6.29 12.40 -7.34
N ARG A 236 -7.44 12.37 -8.03
CA ARG A 236 -8.64 13.22 -7.80
C ARG A 236 -9.11 13.21 -6.35
N GLY A 237 -8.75 12.19 -5.57
CA GLY A 237 -9.04 12.11 -4.13
C GLY A 237 -8.45 13.28 -3.33
N GLY A 238 -7.36 13.90 -3.80
CA GLY A 238 -6.69 15.04 -3.17
C GLY A 238 -7.24 16.41 -3.62
N TRP A 239 -8.29 16.44 -4.45
CA TRP A 239 -8.80 17.69 -5.01
C TRP A 239 -9.43 18.59 -3.96
N LYS A 240 -8.70 19.65 -3.56
CA LYS A 240 -9.19 20.74 -2.73
C LYS A 240 -8.37 22.00 -3.04
N LEU A 241 -9.03 23.06 -3.52
CA LEU A 241 -8.36 24.27 -4.02
C LEU A 241 -7.58 25.01 -2.92
N GLU A 242 -8.15 25.13 -1.72
CA GLU A 242 -7.43 25.72 -0.56
C GLU A 242 -6.17 24.95 -0.20
N LEU A 243 -6.21 23.61 -0.34
CA LEU A 243 -5.04 22.76 -0.10
C LEU A 243 -3.97 22.99 -1.16
N PHE A 244 -4.34 23.21 -2.43
CA PHE A 244 -3.36 23.51 -3.48
C PHE A 244 -2.60 24.79 -3.20
N LYS A 245 -3.31 25.84 -2.76
CA LYS A 245 -2.70 27.10 -2.37
C LYS A 245 -1.69 26.89 -1.22
N GLN A 246 -2.06 26.12 -0.20
CA GLN A 246 -1.19 25.80 0.92
C GLN A 246 0.06 25.01 0.48
N ILE A 247 -0.10 24.00 -0.39
CA ILE A 247 1.01 23.17 -0.89
C ILE A 247 2.00 24.01 -1.71
N ILE A 248 1.49 24.90 -2.57
CA ILE A 248 2.33 25.71 -3.46
C ILE A 248 3.01 26.85 -2.69
N ASN A 249 2.24 27.61 -1.92
CA ASN A 249 2.72 28.84 -1.31
C ASN A 249 3.46 28.61 0.01
N ASP A 250 2.94 27.72 0.86
CA ASP A 250 3.45 27.55 2.22
C ASP A 250 4.52 26.45 2.26
N LEU A 251 4.27 25.33 1.56
CA LEU A 251 5.21 24.21 1.51
C LEU A 251 6.19 24.27 0.32
N GLY A 252 6.00 25.15 -0.66
CA GLY A 252 6.91 25.32 -1.80
C GLY A 252 6.97 24.12 -2.76
N PHE A 253 5.90 23.32 -2.84
CA PHE A 253 5.82 22.19 -3.76
C PHE A 253 5.03 22.52 -5.02
N ASP A 254 5.42 21.91 -6.13
CA ASP A 254 4.58 21.90 -7.31
C ASP A 254 3.53 20.78 -7.23
N ILE A 255 2.39 20.96 -7.88
CA ILE A 255 1.32 19.95 -7.90
C ILE A 255 1.05 19.41 -9.31
N LEU A 256 0.62 18.16 -9.37
CA LEU A 256 0.12 17.52 -10.57
C LEU A 256 -1.02 16.55 -10.22
N THR A 257 -2.23 16.85 -10.67
CA THR A 257 -3.41 16.04 -10.34
C THR A 257 -4.46 16.08 -11.43
N TYR A 258 -5.44 15.18 -11.36
CA TYR A 258 -6.58 15.21 -12.25
C TYR A 258 -7.63 16.23 -11.77
N ARG A 259 -8.27 16.91 -12.72
CA ARG A 259 -9.39 17.80 -12.41
C ARG A 259 -10.58 17.01 -11.89
N LYS A 260 -11.15 17.46 -10.76
CA LYS A 260 -12.41 16.94 -10.21
C LYS A 260 -13.51 17.98 -10.34
N GLY A 261 -14.71 17.53 -10.68
CA GLY A 261 -15.89 18.39 -10.84
C GLY A 261 -16.31 18.52 -12.31
N LYS A 262 -17.41 19.25 -12.54
CA LYS A 262 -17.88 19.54 -13.90
C LYS A 262 -16.96 20.57 -14.54
N SER A 263 -16.66 20.34 -15.81
CA SER A 263 -15.90 21.24 -16.66
C SER A 263 -16.48 21.18 -18.08
N PRO A 264 -16.50 22.30 -18.80
CA PRO A 264 -16.92 22.29 -20.20
C PRO A 264 -15.99 21.38 -21.01
N GLN A 265 -16.57 20.66 -21.97
CA GLN A 265 -15.79 19.92 -22.96
C GLN A 265 -15.13 20.92 -23.89
N ILE A 266 -13.86 20.69 -24.19
CA ILE A 266 -13.09 21.48 -25.14
C ILE A 266 -13.43 20.99 -26.55
N ASP A 267 -13.53 21.90 -27.52
CA ASP A 267 -13.71 21.52 -28.92
C ASP A 267 -12.53 20.64 -29.40
N PRO A 268 -12.79 19.43 -29.95
CA PRO A 268 -11.76 18.57 -30.55
C PRO A 268 -10.84 19.29 -31.55
N GLY A 269 -11.32 20.33 -32.24
CA GLY A 269 -10.51 21.11 -33.19
C GLY A 269 -9.38 21.93 -32.55
N LEU A 270 -9.42 22.15 -31.23
CA LEU A 270 -8.40 22.91 -30.49
C LEU A 270 -7.26 22.04 -29.96
N PHE A 271 -7.32 20.71 -30.16
CA PHE A 271 -6.28 19.79 -29.71
C PHE A 271 -5.13 19.72 -30.73
N SER A 272 -3.90 19.71 -30.22
CA SER A 272 -2.68 19.56 -31.02
C SER A 272 -2.06 18.19 -30.79
N GLN A 273 -1.59 17.53 -31.86
CA GLN A 273 -0.82 16.30 -31.75
C GLN A 273 0.60 16.65 -31.29
N GLN A 274 1.02 16.06 -30.18
CA GLN A 274 2.35 16.22 -29.63
C GLN A 274 3.01 14.85 -29.51
N ALA A 275 4.26 14.75 -29.93
CA ALA A 275 5.07 13.55 -29.82
C ALA A 275 6.45 13.88 -29.25
N ALA A 276 6.94 13.05 -28.34
CA ALA A 276 8.25 13.20 -27.71
C ALA A 276 8.83 11.85 -27.32
N VAL A 277 10.16 11.80 -27.14
CA VAL A 277 10.83 10.68 -26.47
C VAL A 277 11.17 11.13 -25.06
N ILE A 278 10.58 10.47 -24.06
CA ILE A 278 10.79 10.79 -22.64
C ILE A 278 11.15 9.50 -21.92
N ASP A 279 12.25 9.52 -21.15
CA ASP A 279 12.79 8.34 -20.47
C ASP A 279 12.97 7.12 -21.40
N GLY A 280 13.41 7.38 -22.64
CA GLY A 280 13.60 6.36 -23.69
C GLY A 280 12.31 5.84 -24.33
N ARG A 281 11.13 6.34 -23.93
CA ARG A 281 9.82 5.94 -24.46
C ARG A 281 9.28 6.97 -25.43
N LYS A 282 8.87 6.51 -26.62
CA LYS A 282 8.08 7.33 -27.55
C LYS A 282 6.67 7.49 -27.00
N VAL A 283 6.27 8.72 -26.77
CA VAL A 283 4.92 9.09 -26.32
C VAL A 283 4.28 10.03 -27.32
N GLU A 284 2.99 9.84 -27.54
CA GLU A 284 2.21 10.60 -28.51
C GLU A 284 0.80 10.82 -27.96
N TYR A 285 0.39 12.09 -27.88
CA TYR A 285 -0.91 12.49 -27.34
C TYR A 285 -1.52 13.65 -28.13
N LEU A 286 -2.85 13.68 -28.19
CA LEU A 286 -3.61 14.86 -28.58
C LEU A 286 -3.89 15.70 -27.33
N LEU A 287 -3.25 16.87 -27.24
CA LEU A 287 -3.26 17.72 -26.05
C LEU A 287 -3.77 19.12 -26.35
N HIS A 288 -4.55 19.65 -25.41
CA HIS A 288 -4.89 21.05 -25.31
C HIS A 288 -4.30 21.60 -24.02
N ASP A 289 -3.59 22.73 -24.11
CA ASP A 289 -2.93 23.38 -22.99
C ASP A 289 -3.53 24.77 -22.75
N GLN A 290 -3.93 25.08 -21.52
CA GLN A 290 -4.54 26.36 -21.18
C GLN A 290 -4.25 26.78 -19.75
N ARG A 291 -4.33 28.09 -19.50
CA ARG A 291 -4.34 28.67 -18.16
C ARG A 291 -5.75 28.60 -17.58
N VAL A 292 -5.84 28.29 -16.29
CA VAL A 292 -7.10 28.26 -15.54
C VAL A 292 -6.91 28.95 -14.19
N THR A 293 -7.90 29.76 -13.81
CA THR A 293 -7.89 30.46 -12.53
C THR A 293 -8.99 29.93 -11.62
N PHE A 294 -8.67 29.77 -10.35
CA PHE A 294 -9.59 29.33 -9.30
C PHE A 294 -9.60 30.34 -8.15
N LEU A 295 -10.59 30.19 -7.24
CA LEU A 295 -10.73 31.03 -6.05
C LEU A 295 -10.76 32.53 -6.39
N ASP A 296 -11.58 32.91 -7.35
CA ASP A 296 -11.72 34.30 -7.83
C ASP A 296 -10.38 34.93 -8.27
N GLY A 297 -9.53 34.15 -8.93
CA GLY A 297 -8.23 34.60 -9.45
C GLY A 297 -7.06 34.45 -8.47
N LYS A 298 -7.29 34.00 -7.23
CA LYS A 298 -6.24 33.83 -6.22
C LYS A 298 -5.32 32.63 -6.47
N LEU A 299 -5.71 31.72 -7.36
CA LEU A 299 -4.94 30.52 -7.69
C LEU A 299 -4.93 30.33 -9.21
N GLU A 300 -3.83 30.69 -9.85
CA GLU A 300 -3.58 30.42 -11.27
C GLU A 300 -2.86 29.07 -11.42
N LEU A 301 -3.42 28.20 -12.26
CA LEU A 301 -2.87 26.89 -12.58
C LEU A 301 -2.92 26.66 -14.09
N ARG A 302 -2.16 25.66 -14.54
CA ARG A 302 -2.20 25.18 -15.92
C ARG A 302 -3.10 23.95 -16.00
N GLN A 303 -3.97 23.91 -17.00
CA GLN A 303 -4.76 22.74 -17.34
C GLN A 303 -4.29 22.15 -18.67
N ILE A 304 -3.88 20.89 -18.63
CA ILE A 304 -3.57 20.10 -19.83
C ILE A 304 -4.67 19.05 -19.99
N THR A 305 -5.32 19.05 -21.14
CA THR A 305 -6.41 18.12 -21.45
C THR A 305 -5.96 17.18 -22.53
N ARG A 306 -6.08 15.87 -22.29
CA ARG A 306 -5.84 14.84 -23.29
C ARG A 306 -7.15 14.39 -23.90
N LEU A 307 -7.19 14.34 -25.24
CA LEU A 307 -8.28 13.72 -25.98
C LEU A 307 -7.97 12.23 -26.19
N ASN A 308 -8.85 11.36 -25.69
CA ASN A 308 -8.81 9.92 -25.88
C ASN A 308 -9.74 9.47 -27.01
N LYS A 309 -9.60 8.21 -27.44
CA LYS A 309 -10.53 7.56 -28.38
C LYS A 309 -11.95 7.61 -27.79
N GLY A 310 -12.93 7.94 -28.63
CA GLY A 310 -14.34 8.08 -28.18
C GLY A 310 -14.69 9.45 -27.59
N ASN A 311 -13.92 10.50 -27.91
CA ASN A 311 -14.15 11.87 -27.47
C ASN A 311 -14.07 12.08 -25.94
N HIS A 312 -13.46 11.13 -25.21
CA HIS A 312 -13.27 11.25 -23.78
C HIS A 312 -12.10 12.21 -23.49
N GLN A 313 -12.34 13.20 -22.62
CA GLN A 313 -11.35 14.19 -22.24
C GLN A 313 -10.85 13.98 -20.81
N THR A 314 -9.55 13.68 -20.68
CA THR A 314 -8.90 13.60 -19.37
C THR A 314 -8.21 14.92 -19.07
N GLN A 315 -8.69 15.61 -18.05
CA GLN A 315 -8.16 16.92 -17.62
C GLN A 315 -7.18 16.77 -16.47
N ILE A 316 -6.01 17.35 -16.65
CA ILE A 316 -4.90 17.37 -15.71
C ILE A 316 -4.65 18.82 -15.32
N VAL A 317 -4.40 19.08 -14.04
CA VAL A 317 -4.11 20.41 -13.49
C VAL A 317 -2.75 20.38 -12.81
N THR A 318 -1.94 21.40 -13.07
CA THR A 318 -0.59 21.53 -12.51
C THR A 318 -0.21 22.97 -12.23
N SER A 319 0.73 23.18 -11.31
CA SER A 319 1.43 24.46 -11.12
C SER A 319 2.65 24.62 -12.03
N ARG A 320 3.06 23.57 -12.76
CA ARG A 320 4.25 23.57 -13.63
C ARG A 320 3.98 24.20 -14.99
N PHE A 321 4.48 25.43 -15.16
CA PHE A 321 4.47 26.15 -16.44
C PHE A 321 5.75 25.97 -17.25
N ASP A 322 6.83 25.54 -16.60
CA ASP A 322 8.17 25.42 -17.17
C ASP A 322 8.38 24.17 -18.03
N LEU A 323 7.55 23.12 -17.84
CA LEU A 323 7.69 21.86 -18.57
C LEU A 323 6.78 21.78 -19.81
N PRO A 324 7.16 21.04 -20.85
CA PRO A 324 6.28 20.76 -22.00
C PRO A 324 5.00 20.03 -21.57
N ALA A 325 3.87 20.34 -22.23
CA ALA A 325 2.58 19.72 -21.90
C ALA A 325 2.61 18.19 -22.04
N ILE A 326 3.32 17.68 -23.05
CA ILE A 326 3.53 16.24 -23.27
C ILE A 326 4.26 15.55 -22.11
N GLU A 327 5.24 16.21 -21.49
CA GLU A 327 5.95 15.64 -20.35
C GLU A 327 5.03 15.56 -19.13
N ILE A 328 4.33 16.64 -18.80
CA ILE A 328 3.37 16.65 -17.70
C ILE A 328 2.29 15.58 -17.89
N ALA A 329 1.76 15.46 -19.11
CA ALA A 329 0.78 14.44 -19.45
C ALA A 329 1.35 13.03 -19.23
N MET A 330 2.55 12.74 -19.76
CA MET A 330 3.22 11.45 -19.58
C MET A 330 3.40 11.13 -18.09
N ARG A 331 3.97 12.05 -17.30
CA ARG A 331 4.21 11.86 -15.86
C ARG A 331 2.92 11.55 -15.10
N MET A 332 1.81 12.20 -15.46
CA MET A 332 0.50 11.95 -14.83
C MET A 332 -0.05 10.56 -15.17
N PHE A 333 0.10 10.09 -16.41
CA PHE A 333 -0.33 8.75 -16.81
C PHE A 333 0.57 7.65 -16.25
N ASP A 334 1.87 7.91 -16.12
CA ASP A 334 2.85 7.00 -15.52
C ASP A 334 2.61 6.78 -14.01
N ARG A 335 1.71 7.54 -13.36
CA ARG A 335 1.21 7.25 -12.00
C ARG A 335 0.74 5.80 -11.84
N TRP A 336 0.27 5.16 -12.92
CA TRP A 336 -0.12 3.75 -12.91
C TRP A 336 0.97 2.80 -12.39
N ARG A 337 2.26 3.19 -12.45
CA ARG A 337 3.37 2.44 -11.85
C ARG A 337 3.15 2.16 -10.35
N GLN A 338 2.52 3.07 -9.60
CA GLN A 338 2.19 2.80 -8.19
C GLN A 338 1.15 1.69 -8.02
N GLU A 339 0.19 1.59 -8.94
CA GLU A 339 -0.77 0.48 -8.91
C GLU A 339 -0.09 -0.85 -9.23
N ASN A 340 0.87 -0.85 -10.16
CA ASN A 340 1.71 -2.01 -10.42
C ASN A 340 2.52 -2.40 -9.18
N TYR A 341 3.10 -1.45 -8.46
CA TYR A 341 3.76 -1.68 -7.17
C TYR A 341 2.80 -2.34 -6.16
N PHE A 342 1.62 -1.78 -5.93
CA PHE A 342 0.65 -2.36 -4.99
C PHE A 342 0.14 -3.74 -5.42
N LYS A 343 -0.01 -3.97 -6.72
CA LYS A 343 -0.38 -5.30 -7.24
C LYS A 343 0.73 -6.31 -6.91
N TYR A 344 1.97 -5.98 -7.28
CA TYR A 344 3.13 -6.84 -7.04
C TYR A 344 3.32 -7.12 -5.55
N MET A 345 3.31 -6.08 -4.70
CA MET A 345 3.50 -6.22 -3.26
C MET A 345 2.39 -7.03 -2.57
N ARG A 346 1.17 -7.04 -3.11
CA ARG A 346 0.10 -7.90 -2.59
C ARG A 346 0.29 -9.36 -2.98
N GLU A 347 0.54 -9.62 -4.25
CA GLU A 347 0.63 -10.97 -4.81
C GLU A 347 1.88 -11.69 -4.28
N GLU A 348 3.02 -10.99 -4.31
CA GLU A 348 4.33 -11.54 -3.97
C GLU A 348 4.66 -11.39 -2.48
N PHE A 349 4.53 -10.19 -1.91
CA PHE A 349 4.94 -9.92 -0.53
C PHE A 349 3.80 -10.00 0.49
N SER A 350 2.56 -10.22 0.06
CA SER A 350 1.37 -10.18 0.92
C SER A 350 1.31 -8.92 1.78
N LEU A 351 1.38 -7.77 1.12
CA LEU A 351 1.26 -6.46 1.77
C LEU A 351 -0.05 -6.29 2.56
N ASP A 352 -1.14 -6.93 2.12
CA ASP A 352 -2.46 -6.82 2.77
C ASP A 352 -2.61 -7.76 3.99
N ALA A 353 -1.65 -8.67 4.21
CA ALA A 353 -1.73 -9.60 5.33
C ALA A 353 -1.59 -8.88 6.68
N LEU A 354 -2.34 -9.38 7.67
CA LEU A 354 -2.22 -8.97 9.06
C LEU A 354 -0.82 -9.34 9.57
N ALA A 355 -0.09 -8.35 10.09
CA ALA A 355 1.17 -8.58 10.78
C ALA A 355 0.93 -9.02 12.24
N ASP A 356 -0.20 -8.62 12.81
CA ASP A 356 -0.60 -8.91 14.19
C ASP A 356 -2.12 -8.83 14.37
N TYR A 357 -2.60 -9.38 15.48
CA TYR A 357 -3.99 -9.33 15.96
C TYR A 357 -4.17 -8.33 17.11
N GLN A 358 -3.10 -7.68 17.58
CA GLN A 358 -3.18 -6.64 18.61
C GLN A 358 -4.00 -5.42 18.14
N ILE A 359 -4.67 -4.81 19.10
CA ILE A 359 -5.54 -3.64 18.92
C ILE A 359 -5.13 -2.55 19.89
N GLU A 360 -5.33 -1.31 19.49
CA GLU A 360 -5.07 -0.11 20.26
C GLU A 360 -6.35 0.71 20.37
N PRO A 361 -6.58 1.43 21.49
CA PRO A 361 -7.65 2.41 21.56
C PRO A 361 -7.43 3.50 20.49
N ASP A 362 -8.52 3.94 19.87
CA ASP A 362 -8.51 5.10 18.98
C ASP A 362 -8.52 6.42 19.79
N ASP A 363 -8.23 7.54 19.15
CA ASP A 363 -8.15 8.85 19.82
C ASP A 363 -9.51 9.23 20.45
N PRO A 364 -9.58 9.43 21.78
CA PRO A 364 -10.82 9.70 22.50
C PRO A 364 -11.53 11.00 22.08
N THR A 365 -10.79 11.99 21.55
CA THR A 365 -11.32 13.29 21.12
C THR A 365 -11.83 13.28 19.68
N ARG A 366 -11.60 12.18 18.96
CA ARG A 366 -11.97 12.08 17.55
C ARG A 366 -13.47 12.00 17.37
N THR A 367 -14.01 12.70 16.36
CA THR A 367 -15.45 12.69 16.07
C THR A 367 -15.87 11.59 15.09
N VAL A 368 -16.83 10.75 15.50
CA VAL A 368 -17.45 9.70 14.68
C VAL A 368 -18.91 10.02 14.36
N PRO A 369 -19.47 9.50 13.25
CA PRO A 369 -20.91 9.59 12.99
C PRO A 369 -21.71 8.98 14.15
N ASN A 370 -22.69 9.71 14.66
CA ASN A 370 -23.44 9.27 15.83
C ASN A 370 -24.26 7.99 15.54
N PRO A 371 -24.01 6.86 16.23
CA PRO A 371 -24.73 5.62 16.01
C PRO A 371 -26.23 5.73 16.34
N ALA A 372 -26.62 6.55 17.32
CA ALA A 372 -28.03 6.80 17.66
C ALA A 372 -28.78 7.44 16.47
N LYS A 373 -28.14 8.37 15.75
CA LYS A 373 -28.71 8.98 14.55
C LYS A 373 -28.92 7.97 13.42
N ARG A 374 -28.08 6.93 13.36
CA ARG A 374 -28.21 5.81 12.40
C ARG A 374 -29.39 4.91 12.74
N GLU A 375 -29.61 4.60 14.02
CA GLU A 375 -30.76 3.81 14.46
C GLU A 375 -32.08 4.55 14.20
N ILE A 376 -32.15 5.86 14.46
CA ILE A 376 -33.34 6.64 14.06
C ILE A 376 -33.50 6.67 12.53
N ALA A 377 -32.42 6.80 11.76
CA ALA A 377 -32.51 6.75 10.31
C ALA A 377 -33.07 5.41 9.79
N LYS A 378 -32.77 4.28 10.44
CA LYS A 378 -33.39 2.98 10.13
C LYS A 378 -34.89 2.99 10.44
N LYS A 379 -35.30 3.50 11.61
CA LYS A 379 -36.73 3.64 11.98
C LYS A 379 -37.47 4.50 10.95
N VAL A 380 -36.94 5.68 10.62
CA VAL A 380 -37.49 6.56 9.57
C VAL A 380 -37.63 5.85 8.23
N LYS A 381 -36.65 5.02 7.84
CA LYS A 381 -36.74 4.25 6.60
C LYS A 381 -37.83 3.17 6.67
N ALA A 382 -37.99 2.50 7.80
CA ALA A 382 -39.04 1.50 8.02
C ALA A 382 -40.43 2.13 7.91
N GLU A 383 -40.67 3.24 8.63
CA GLU A 383 -41.96 3.96 8.58
C GLU A 383 -42.28 4.47 7.15
N LYS A 384 -41.28 4.98 6.41
CA LYS A 384 -41.48 5.36 5.00
C LYS A 384 -41.89 4.20 4.10
N MET A 385 -41.35 3.00 4.35
CA MET A 385 -41.75 1.81 3.62
C MET A 385 -43.18 1.38 3.99
N GLU A 386 -43.57 1.54 5.25
CA GLU A 386 -44.93 1.27 5.72
C GLU A 386 -45.96 2.24 5.12
N ILE A 387 -45.66 3.55 5.07
CA ILE A 387 -46.51 4.54 4.38
C ILE A 387 -46.69 4.13 2.92
N LYS A 388 -45.61 3.82 2.21
CA LYS A 388 -45.68 3.40 0.79
C LYS A 388 -46.52 2.14 0.61
N ALA A 389 -46.44 1.18 1.53
CA ALA A 389 -47.25 -0.04 1.49
C ALA A 389 -48.75 0.26 1.75
N LEU A 390 -49.05 1.16 2.69
CA LEU A 390 -50.42 1.61 2.99
C LEU A 390 -51.02 2.40 1.82
N GLU A 391 -50.25 3.29 1.19
CA GLU A 391 -50.64 4.03 -0.02
C GLU A 391 -50.93 3.08 -1.19
N GLN A 392 -50.10 2.06 -1.39
CA GLN A 392 -50.33 1.02 -2.41
C GLN A 392 -51.58 0.20 -2.11
N SER A 393 -51.81 -0.18 -0.84
CA SER A 393 -53.02 -0.89 -0.44
C SER A 393 -54.27 -0.03 -0.63
N LEU A 394 -54.20 1.27 -0.32
CA LEU A 394 -55.29 2.22 -0.57
C LEU A 394 -55.58 2.36 -2.06
N GLY A 395 -54.56 2.56 -2.89
CA GLY A 395 -54.71 2.63 -4.34
C GLY A 395 -55.30 1.34 -4.94
N ALA A 396 -54.85 0.17 -4.50
CA ALA A 396 -55.39 -1.11 -4.94
C ALA A 396 -56.85 -1.33 -4.50
N SER A 397 -57.23 -0.89 -3.30
CA SER A 397 -58.62 -0.92 -2.83
C SER A 397 -59.54 0.00 -3.65
N VAL A 398 -59.05 1.17 -4.07
CA VAL A 398 -59.80 2.11 -4.93
C VAL A 398 -59.98 1.54 -6.34
N ILE A 399 -58.93 1.02 -6.97
CA ILE A 399 -58.99 0.42 -8.32
C ILE A 399 -59.92 -0.82 -8.33
N LYS A 400 -59.88 -1.64 -7.28
CA LYS A 400 -60.76 -2.81 -7.14
C LYS A 400 -62.23 -2.42 -6.93
N ALA A 401 -62.48 -1.30 -6.26
CA ALA A 401 -63.83 -0.76 -6.10
C ALA A 401 -64.40 -0.22 -7.43
N GLU A 402 -63.58 0.46 -8.25
CA GLU A 402 -63.98 0.94 -9.57
C GLU A 402 -64.26 -0.20 -10.56
N SER A 403 -63.48 -1.29 -10.50
CA SER A 403 -63.58 -2.42 -11.44
C SER A 403 -64.81 -3.32 -11.22
N ASN A 404 -65.31 -3.43 -9.98
CA ASN A 404 -66.33 -4.44 -9.62
C ASN A 404 -67.79 -3.96 -9.66
N LYS A 405 -68.09 -2.68 -9.94
CA LYS A 405 -69.47 -2.11 -10.00
C LYS A 405 -70.45 -2.69 -8.94
N GLN A 406 -70.01 -2.90 -7.70
CA GLN A 406 -70.83 -3.50 -6.64
C GLN A 406 -71.15 -2.50 -5.51
N PRO A 407 -72.39 -2.49 -4.99
CA PRO A 407 -72.78 -1.70 -3.81
C PRO A 407 -72.44 -2.48 -2.53
N ALA A 408 -71.15 -2.50 -2.16
CA ALA A 408 -70.73 -2.79 -0.79
C ALA A 408 -69.93 -1.59 -0.27
N LEU A 409 -70.56 -0.41 -0.35
CA LEU A 409 -69.98 0.88 0.05
C LEU A 409 -69.46 0.86 1.48
N THR A 410 -70.14 0.15 2.39
CA THR A 410 -69.79 0.09 3.82
C THR A 410 -68.50 -0.67 4.10
N SER A 411 -68.31 -1.88 3.55
CA SER A 411 -67.10 -2.68 3.84
C SER A 411 -65.83 -2.11 3.19
N LEU A 412 -65.98 -1.44 2.04
CA LEU A 412 -64.90 -0.68 1.40
C LEU A 412 -64.61 0.63 2.13
N ALA A 413 -65.63 1.35 2.61
CA ALA A 413 -65.47 2.54 3.43
C ALA A 413 -64.79 2.23 4.77
N ASP A 414 -65.12 1.09 5.40
CA ASP A 414 -64.49 0.65 6.65
C ASP A 414 -63.01 0.30 6.44
N ALA A 415 -62.68 -0.43 5.37
CA ALA A 415 -61.30 -0.72 5.00
C ALA A 415 -60.50 0.55 4.65
N TYR A 416 -61.14 1.49 3.94
CA TYR A 416 -60.56 2.78 3.58
C TYR A 416 -60.31 3.65 4.82
N ASN A 417 -61.31 3.81 5.69
CA ASN A 417 -61.19 4.60 6.92
C ASN A 417 -60.17 4.00 7.88
N LYS A 418 -60.09 2.68 7.99
CA LYS A 418 -59.07 1.96 8.78
C LYS A 418 -57.65 2.18 8.24
N ASN A 419 -57.48 2.13 6.92
CA ASN A 419 -56.17 2.38 6.30
C ASN A 419 -55.78 3.86 6.36
N LYS A 420 -56.75 4.78 6.26
CA LYS A 420 -56.55 6.23 6.42
C LYS A 420 -56.15 6.62 7.84
N THR A 421 -56.80 6.05 8.87
CA THR A 421 -56.41 6.27 10.28
C THR A 421 -55.03 5.68 10.59
N LYS A 422 -54.71 4.51 10.04
CA LYS A 422 -53.35 3.95 10.13
C LYS A 422 -52.31 4.84 9.44
N LEU A 423 -52.63 5.36 8.26
CA LEU A 423 -51.72 6.25 7.52
C LEU A 423 -51.47 7.55 8.29
N ALA A 424 -52.50 8.15 8.89
CA ALA A 424 -52.35 9.30 9.77
C ALA A 424 -51.43 8.98 10.97
N ALA A 425 -51.69 7.86 11.67
CA ALA A 425 -50.88 7.46 12.83
C ALA A 425 -49.41 7.17 12.49
N VAL A 426 -49.14 6.57 11.32
CA VAL A 426 -47.77 6.31 10.83
C VAL A 426 -47.08 7.61 10.39
N THR A 427 -47.84 8.56 9.83
CA THR A 427 -47.32 9.89 9.46
C THR A 427 -46.92 10.69 10.69
N ASP A 428 -47.76 10.71 11.74
CA ASP A 428 -47.44 11.38 13.01
C ASP A 428 -46.19 10.78 13.67
N LYS A 429 -46.03 9.45 13.63
CA LYS A 429 -44.82 8.77 14.09
C LYS A 429 -43.59 9.15 13.27
N LEU A 430 -43.72 9.25 11.95
CA LEU A 430 -42.63 9.69 11.08
C LEU A 430 -42.17 11.12 11.42
N ASP A 431 -43.11 12.03 11.65
CA ASP A 431 -42.82 13.41 12.02
C ASP A 431 -42.13 13.51 13.39
N ALA A 432 -42.60 12.74 14.38
CA ALA A 432 -41.93 12.63 15.69
C ALA A 432 -40.48 12.12 15.54
N LEU A 433 -40.26 11.06 14.75
CA LEU A 433 -38.91 10.52 14.50
C LEU A 433 -38.01 11.51 13.72
N LEU A 434 -38.57 12.31 12.81
CA LEU A 434 -37.84 13.36 12.10
C LEU A 434 -37.42 14.50 13.03
N GLN A 435 -38.28 14.90 13.96
CA GLN A 435 -37.94 15.89 14.99
C GLN A 435 -36.88 15.36 15.95
N GLU A 436 -36.98 14.11 16.39
CA GLU A 436 -35.97 13.43 17.22
C GLU A 436 -34.62 13.38 16.47
N ARG A 437 -34.63 13.00 15.19
CA ARG A 437 -33.41 12.96 14.35
C ARG A 437 -32.72 14.32 14.20
N ARG A 438 -33.48 15.42 14.21
CA ARG A 438 -32.92 16.80 14.12
C ARG A 438 -32.19 17.18 15.40
N LYS A 439 -32.69 16.74 16.57
CA LYS A 439 -32.09 17.04 17.89
C LYS A 439 -30.78 16.29 18.12
N ILE A 440 -30.59 15.12 17.49
CA ILE A 440 -29.37 14.34 17.65
C ILE A 440 -28.20 14.94 16.84
N PRO A 441 -27.05 15.22 17.47
CA PRO A 441 -25.87 15.73 16.78
C PRO A 441 -25.39 14.73 15.71
N THR A 442 -24.90 15.25 14.59
CA THR A 442 -24.47 14.41 13.46
C THR A 442 -23.19 13.64 13.77
N ARG A 443 -22.31 14.21 14.59
CA ARG A 443 -21.08 13.58 15.07
C ARG A 443 -20.98 13.71 16.59
N VAL A 444 -20.33 12.75 17.21
CA VAL A 444 -20.03 12.69 18.65
C VAL A 444 -18.58 12.27 18.83
N GLU A 445 -17.98 12.64 19.95
CA GLU A 445 -16.62 12.21 20.28
C GLU A 445 -16.60 10.75 20.76
N ILE A 446 -15.46 10.09 20.63
CA ILE A 446 -15.34 8.66 20.97
C ILE A 446 -15.48 8.44 22.47
N HIS A 447 -14.99 9.37 23.30
CA HIS A 447 -15.12 9.25 24.75
C HIS A 447 -16.57 9.34 25.25
N GLU A 448 -17.48 9.94 24.45
CA GLU A 448 -18.91 10.01 24.73
C GLU A 448 -19.65 8.70 24.38
N LEU A 449 -18.99 7.77 23.68
CA LEU A 449 -19.51 6.45 23.36
C LEU A 449 -19.17 5.43 24.46
N SER A 450 -20.02 4.42 24.66
CA SER A 450 -19.82 3.36 25.65
C SER A 450 -18.45 2.68 25.54
N LYS A 451 -17.97 2.07 26.65
CA LYS A 451 -16.64 1.46 26.86
C LYS A 451 -16.14 0.46 25.80
N ASP A 452 -16.96 0.00 24.86
CA ASP A 452 -16.53 -0.70 23.64
C ASP A 452 -16.03 0.32 22.61
N ALA A 453 -15.00 1.08 23.01
CA ALA A 453 -14.38 2.16 22.24
C ALA A 453 -14.02 1.69 20.83
N VAL A 454 -14.12 2.59 19.85
CA VAL A 454 -13.59 2.33 18.51
C VAL A 454 -12.12 1.92 18.64
N ILE A 455 -11.79 0.74 18.13
CA ILE A 455 -10.45 0.17 18.19
C ILE A 455 -9.78 0.28 16.82
N LYS A 456 -8.46 0.50 16.83
CA LYS A 456 -7.61 0.40 15.64
C LYS A 456 -6.69 -0.80 15.76
N LEU A 457 -6.23 -1.33 14.63
CA LEU A 457 -5.20 -2.37 14.62
C LEU A 457 -3.87 -1.75 15.04
N ALA A 458 -3.05 -2.51 15.78
CA ALA A 458 -1.72 -2.07 16.16
C ALA A 458 -0.90 -1.70 14.92
N THR A 459 -0.42 -0.46 14.89
CA THR A 459 0.20 0.14 13.69
C THR A 459 1.69 -0.19 13.59
N GLU A 460 2.37 -0.26 14.73
CA GLU A 460 3.84 -0.31 14.81
C GLU A 460 4.45 -1.54 14.11
N ARG A 461 4.02 -2.76 14.48
CA ARG A 461 4.51 -3.99 13.82
C ARG A 461 4.19 -4.00 12.34
N LYS A 462 3.04 -3.46 11.97
CA LYS A 462 2.64 -3.41 10.57
C LYS A 462 3.51 -2.43 9.79
N HIS A 463 3.79 -1.26 10.36
CA HIS A 463 4.69 -0.28 9.78
C HIS A 463 6.10 -0.88 9.62
N LEU A 464 6.66 -1.49 10.66
CA LEU A 464 7.97 -2.13 10.62
C LEU A 464 8.05 -3.22 9.53
N THR A 465 7.06 -4.11 9.45
CA THR A 465 7.04 -5.14 8.41
C THR A 465 6.81 -4.57 7.01
N ASN A 466 6.06 -3.47 6.86
CA ASN A 466 5.92 -2.76 5.59
C ASN A 466 7.26 -2.16 5.15
N VAL A 467 8.02 -1.53 6.06
CA VAL A 467 9.36 -1.00 5.77
C VAL A 467 10.32 -2.11 5.33
N VAL A 468 10.33 -3.26 6.02
CA VAL A 468 11.16 -4.40 5.60
C VAL A 468 10.80 -4.90 4.20
N LYS A 469 9.50 -5.06 3.91
CA LYS A 469 9.02 -5.48 2.58
C LYS A 469 9.34 -4.45 1.50
N MET A 470 9.25 -3.16 1.85
CA MET A 470 9.63 -2.05 0.98
C MET A 470 11.11 -2.10 0.61
N ILE A 471 12.01 -2.29 1.58
CA ILE A 471 13.46 -2.45 1.32
C ILE A 471 13.73 -3.69 0.47
N ALA A 472 13.07 -4.82 0.74
CA ALA A 472 13.22 -6.02 -0.08
C ALA A 472 12.83 -5.76 -1.55
N TYR A 473 11.73 -5.04 -1.78
CA TYR A 473 11.32 -4.62 -3.13
C TYR A 473 12.34 -3.67 -3.79
N GLN A 474 12.85 -2.69 -3.05
CA GLN A 474 13.86 -1.75 -3.55
C GLN A 474 15.13 -2.50 -3.99
N VAL A 475 15.60 -3.45 -3.18
CA VAL A 475 16.78 -4.27 -3.51
C VAL A 475 16.54 -5.14 -4.74
N GLU A 476 15.36 -5.75 -4.90
CA GLU A 476 15.03 -6.45 -6.14
C GLU A 476 15.03 -5.52 -7.35
N SER A 477 14.58 -4.27 -7.18
CA SER A 477 14.55 -3.25 -8.25
C SER A 477 15.97 -2.81 -8.62
N ASP A 478 16.86 -2.68 -7.63
CA ASP A 478 18.26 -2.35 -7.86
C ASP A 478 19.00 -3.48 -8.60
N LEU A 479 18.74 -4.74 -8.24
CA LEU A 479 19.27 -5.90 -8.97
C LEU A 479 18.75 -5.99 -10.40
N LEU A 480 17.44 -5.74 -10.58
CA LEU A 480 16.83 -5.70 -11.90
C LEU A 480 17.51 -4.63 -12.79
N THR A 481 17.77 -3.45 -12.22
CA THR A 481 18.46 -2.36 -12.91
C THR A 481 19.88 -2.75 -13.32
N GLN A 482 20.61 -3.48 -12.46
CA GLN A 482 21.96 -3.96 -12.75
C GLN A 482 21.98 -5.02 -13.86
N ILE A 483 20.97 -5.89 -13.93
CA ILE A 483 20.87 -6.95 -14.94
C ILE A 483 20.34 -6.42 -16.28
N GLY A 484 19.52 -5.36 -16.26
CA GLY A 484 18.83 -4.82 -17.44
C GLY A 484 19.69 -4.67 -18.70
N PRO A 485 20.89 -4.07 -18.64
CA PRO A 485 21.75 -3.92 -19.82
C PRO A 485 22.20 -5.24 -20.47
N LYS A 486 22.17 -6.35 -19.72
CA LYS A 486 22.67 -7.66 -20.15
C LYS A 486 21.55 -8.67 -20.45
N TYR A 487 20.29 -8.32 -20.16
CA TYR A 487 19.16 -9.22 -20.31
C TYR A 487 18.05 -8.58 -21.15
N ALA A 488 17.94 -9.02 -22.41
CA ALA A 488 17.03 -8.43 -23.39
C ALA A 488 15.55 -8.47 -22.98
N ARG A 489 15.14 -9.46 -22.18
CA ARG A 489 13.75 -9.65 -21.73
C ARG A 489 13.50 -9.10 -20.31
N VAL A 490 14.29 -8.11 -19.88
CA VAL A 490 14.18 -7.53 -18.53
C VAL A 490 12.80 -6.98 -18.24
N ASP A 491 12.16 -6.33 -19.22
CA ASP A 491 10.83 -5.75 -19.05
C ASP A 491 9.72 -6.80 -18.94
N ASP A 492 9.92 -7.98 -19.55
CA ASP A 492 8.93 -9.07 -19.56
C ASP A 492 9.10 -10.05 -18.40
N GLU A 493 10.33 -10.49 -18.14
CA GLU A 493 10.65 -11.64 -17.28
C GLU A 493 11.68 -11.29 -16.20
N GLY A 494 12.19 -10.06 -16.14
CA GLY A 494 13.31 -9.72 -15.25
C GLY A 494 13.01 -9.93 -13.77
N ARG A 495 11.80 -9.59 -13.29
CA ARG A 495 11.38 -9.86 -11.90
C ARG A 495 11.29 -11.36 -11.62
N THR A 496 10.81 -12.15 -12.58
CA THR A 496 10.73 -13.61 -12.47
C THR A 496 12.12 -14.22 -12.44
N LEU A 497 13.05 -13.73 -13.25
CA LEU A 497 14.45 -14.15 -13.25
C LEU A 497 15.11 -13.86 -11.89
N ILE A 498 14.93 -12.66 -11.34
CA ILE A 498 15.44 -12.34 -9.99
C ILE A 498 14.86 -13.34 -8.97
N HIS A 499 13.55 -13.56 -8.98
CA HIS A 499 12.92 -14.48 -8.04
C HIS A 499 13.46 -15.93 -8.19
N GLU A 500 13.74 -16.38 -9.41
CA GLU A 500 14.36 -17.66 -9.70
C GLU A 500 15.78 -17.73 -9.12
N ILE A 501 16.59 -16.69 -9.33
CA ILE A 501 17.95 -16.58 -8.77
C ILE A 501 17.92 -16.66 -7.24
N LEU A 502 17.01 -15.94 -6.57
CA LEU A 502 16.95 -15.89 -5.10
C LEU A 502 16.59 -17.23 -4.48
N ASN A 503 15.81 -18.07 -5.17
CA ASN A 503 15.41 -19.40 -4.71
C ASN A 503 16.33 -20.52 -5.21
N ALA A 504 17.22 -20.24 -6.15
CA ALA A 504 18.08 -21.24 -6.75
C ALA A 504 19.07 -21.84 -5.74
N ARG A 505 19.55 -23.03 -6.09
CA ARG A 505 20.65 -23.68 -5.37
C ARG A 505 21.95 -22.93 -5.62
N ALA A 506 22.77 -22.81 -4.59
CA ALA A 506 24.11 -22.29 -4.73
C ALA A 506 25.08 -23.04 -3.81
N ASP A 507 26.33 -23.12 -4.26
CA ASP A 507 27.44 -23.56 -3.43
C ASP A 507 27.96 -22.37 -2.63
N ILE A 508 28.24 -22.59 -1.36
CA ILE A 508 28.84 -21.62 -0.46
C ILE A 508 30.25 -22.12 -0.16
N ARG A 509 31.26 -21.30 -0.48
CA ARG A 509 32.65 -21.54 -0.12
C ARG A 509 33.23 -20.38 0.67
N VAL A 510 33.96 -20.71 1.73
CA VAL A 510 34.61 -19.74 2.61
C VAL A 510 36.08 -19.65 2.22
N ALA A 511 36.46 -18.53 1.61
CA ALA A 511 37.83 -18.27 1.20
C ALA A 511 38.37 -17.06 1.97
N ASP A 512 39.18 -17.32 3.00
CA ASP A 512 39.79 -16.32 3.90
C ASP A 512 38.78 -15.27 4.43
N SER A 513 38.72 -14.11 3.78
CA SER A 513 37.87 -12.97 4.12
C SER A 513 36.67 -12.79 3.19
N LYS A 514 36.39 -13.76 2.31
CA LYS A 514 35.34 -13.70 1.29
C LYS A 514 34.42 -14.92 1.38
N LEU A 515 33.13 -14.66 1.18
CA LEU A 515 32.13 -15.69 0.95
C LEU A 515 31.91 -15.79 -0.56
N VAL A 516 32.32 -16.90 -1.15
CA VAL A 516 32.11 -17.17 -2.58
C VAL A 516 30.82 -17.97 -2.71
N VAL A 517 29.85 -17.38 -3.41
CA VAL A 517 28.56 -18.03 -3.68
C VAL A 517 28.46 -18.30 -5.16
N THR A 518 28.38 -19.58 -5.53
CA THR A 518 28.30 -20.03 -6.93
C THR A 518 26.90 -20.54 -7.21
N LEU A 519 26.15 -19.82 -8.04
CA LEU A 519 24.81 -20.21 -8.42
C LEU A 519 24.85 -21.46 -9.31
N HIS A 520 23.98 -22.43 -9.04
CA HIS A 520 23.78 -23.55 -9.95
C HIS A 520 23.06 -23.08 -11.22
N PRO A 521 23.21 -23.79 -12.35
CA PRO A 521 22.46 -23.47 -13.56
C PRO A 521 20.96 -23.36 -13.26
N LEU A 522 20.37 -22.23 -13.63
CA LEU A 522 18.94 -22.03 -13.54
C LEU A 522 18.23 -22.98 -14.51
N CYS A 523 17.07 -23.50 -14.12
CA CYS A 523 16.28 -24.35 -14.99
C CYS A 523 15.70 -23.51 -16.12
N ALA A 524 16.43 -23.40 -17.23
CA ALA A 524 15.87 -22.84 -18.45
C ALA A 524 14.78 -23.79 -18.97
N SER A 525 13.53 -23.31 -19.03
CA SER A 525 12.57 -23.88 -19.98
C SER A 525 13.21 -23.82 -21.38
N PRO A 526 13.14 -24.88 -22.21
CA PRO A 526 13.79 -24.95 -23.52
C PRO A 526 13.35 -23.83 -24.51
N TYR A 527 12.38 -23.00 -24.13
CA TYR A 527 11.94 -21.82 -24.88
C TYR A 527 12.80 -20.56 -24.67
N ARG A 528 13.83 -20.57 -23.79
CA ARG A 528 14.63 -19.37 -23.47
C ARG A 528 15.83 -19.13 -24.41
N GLY A 529 16.02 -19.95 -25.44
CA GLY A 529 17.08 -19.75 -26.42
C GLY A 529 16.78 -20.39 -27.76
N SER A 530 16.03 -19.72 -28.62
CA SER A 530 16.03 -20.05 -30.06
C SER A 530 15.80 -18.81 -30.92
N SER A 531 16.86 -18.42 -31.63
CA SER A 531 16.79 -17.64 -32.87
C SER A 531 16.03 -18.47 -33.93
N PRO A 532 15.39 -17.85 -34.94
CA PRO A 532 14.22 -18.42 -35.60
C PRO A 532 14.60 -19.30 -36.80
N HIS A 533 14.36 -20.61 -36.75
CA HIS A 533 14.11 -21.42 -37.95
C HIS A 533 13.23 -22.65 -37.64
N LEU A 534 11.95 -22.55 -38.06
CA LEU A 534 11.03 -23.62 -38.53
C LEU A 534 10.43 -24.61 -37.50
N PRO A 535 9.34 -25.34 -37.84
CA PRO A 535 7.96 -24.86 -37.73
C PRO A 535 7.11 -25.67 -36.74
N ASN A 536 5.99 -25.06 -36.34
CA ASN A 536 4.98 -25.55 -35.40
C ASN A 536 4.40 -26.93 -35.79
N PRO A 537 4.10 -27.81 -34.81
CA PRO A 537 2.73 -28.33 -34.75
C PRO A 537 2.13 -28.45 -33.34
N HIS A 538 0.84 -28.07 -33.30
CA HIS A 538 -0.24 -28.44 -32.39
C HIS A 538 -0.36 -27.85 -30.98
N ARG A 539 -1.42 -27.04 -30.87
CA ARG A 539 -1.99 -26.35 -29.71
C ARG A 539 -2.62 -27.30 -28.70
N LEU A 540 -2.37 -27.06 -27.41
CA LEU A 540 -3.37 -27.10 -26.33
C LEU A 540 -3.11 -25.90 -25.38
N PRO A 541 -4.14 -25.38 -24.69
CA PRO A 541 -4.19 -23.96 -24.33
C PRO A 541 -3.59 -23.62 -22.96
N ASN A 542 -2.59 -22.73 -22.95
CA ASN A 542 -2.10 -22.06 -21.75
C ASN A 542 -3.06 -20.95 -21.29
N GLN A 543 -3.68 -21.14 -20.13
CA GLN A 543 -4.17 -20.05 -19.28
C GLN A 543 -3.13 -19.76 -18.18
N LEU A 544 -2.11 -18.97 -18.50
CA LEU A 544 -1.33 -18.24 -17.49
C LEU A 544 -1.08 -16.83 -18.01
N SER A 545 -1.69 -15.88 -17.30
CA SER A 545 -1.55 -14.42 -17.32
C SER A 545 -0.68 -13.79 -18.42
N ARG A 546 -1.31 -13.50 -19.56
CA ARG A 546 -0.87 -12.41 -20.42
C ARG A 546 -1.11 -11.08 -19.71
N ILE A 547 -0.07 -10.45 -19.17
CA ILE A 547 -0.08 -9.01 -18.91
C ILE A 547 0.05 -8.35 -20.29
N ARG A 548 -1.08 -8.18 -20.98
CA ARG A 548 -1.17 -7.24 -22.10
C ARG A 548 -1.52 -5.88 -21.53
N SER A 549 -0.72 -4.88 -21.89
CA SER A 549 -1.11 -3.48 -21.92
C SER A 549 -2.41 -3.34 -22.72
N ALA A 550 -3.54 -3.32 -22.02
CA ALA A 550 -4.82 -2.91 -22.60
C ALA A 550 -4.85 -1.37 -22.67
N PRO A 551 -5.38 -0.79 -23.76
CA PRO A 551 -5.46 0.66 -23.91
C PRO A 551 -6.45 1.26 -22.89
N PRO A 552 -6.28 2.54 -22.51
CA PRO A 552 -7.15 3.19 -21.54
C PRO A 552 -8.58 3.34 -22.09
N ILE A 553 -9.56 3.07 -21.24
CA ILE A 553 -10.94 3.60 -21.34
C ILE A 553 -10.99 4.91 -20.57
#